data_AF-V5GEQ4-F1
#
_entry.id   AF-V5GEQ4-F1
#
_cell.length_a   1.000
_cell.length_b   1.000
_cell.length_c   1.000
_cell.angle_alpha   90.00
_cell.angle_beta   90.00
_cell.angle_gamma   90.00
#
_symmetry.space_group_name_H-M   'P 1'
#
loop_
_entity.id
_entity.type
_entity.pdbx_description
1 polymer ?
#
loop_
_entity_poly.entity_id
_entity_poly.type
_entity_poly.pdbx_seq_one_letter_code
_entity_poly.pdbx_strand_id
1 'polypeptide(L)'
;MFARATVCNLFLIAKIWYILQVLSMSRLNVQRLHRVFAVFIWNSGWERCSRTNLFRSVRSGGLGLSHLFIRQIVSRFLFLRDQRDVFLRTFINVHLQSFLPEFVVSSSDQISASVQGFTREVVMAFRMLKVRFSFEYLSSVSRKRLYRDLVDVLLPVPLYRSLYCEGAGQDVLKRVKRMPVKPSFKSFFFQLHCGVLPVKPWLEGKGFFVPWSINCFLCKRPETIEHVFLECWDAVFLWDILQRTLKKDFPLTAHGIRFLPVDNEGGVPYDMFMLLGLHSLWRTRTGVNNADAQVRPAREYLIESAAYIREVYRALSDPPDWTSMLDRLVCLKRF
;
A
#
# COMPACT_ATOMS: atom_id res chain seq x y z
N MET A 1 3.70 -8.43 1.18
CA MET A 1 2.94 -7.53 0.27
C MET A 1 3.81 -6.47 -0.41
N PHE A 2 4.52 -5.60 0.31
CA PHE A 2 5.37 -4.56 -0.31
C PHE A 2 6.38 -5.09 -1.33
N ALA A 3 7.09 -6.17 -1.01
CA ALA A 3 8.04 -6.81 -1.93
C ALA A 3 7.34 -7.30 -3.21
N ARG A 4 6.16 -7.93 -3.09
CA ARG A 4 5.37 -8.38 -4.25
C ARG A 4 4.94 -7.20 -5.13
N ALA A 5 4.54 -6.07 -4.55
CA ALA A 5 4.24 -4.86 -5.31
C ALA A 5 5.48 -4.30 -6.04
N THR A 6 6.65 -4.33 -5.40
CA THR A 6 7.91 -3.98 -6.05
C THR A 6 8.22 -4.92 -7.22
N VAL A 7 8.06 -6.24 -7.04
CA VAL A 7 8.23 -7.25 -8.11
C VAL A 7 7.28 -6.99 -9.27
N CYS A 8 5.99 -6.71 -9.00
CA CYS A 8 5.04 -6.34 -10.05
C CYS A 8 5.51 -5.10 -10.82
N ASN A 9 5.98 -4.06 -10.14
CA ASN A 9 6.47 -2.84 -10.78
C ASN A 9 7.70 -3.09 -11.66
N LEU A 10 8.69 -3.84 -11.15
CA LEU A 10 9.99 -4.04 -11.81
C LEU A 10 9.93 -5.08 -12.93
N PHE A 11 9.21 -6.19 -12.74
CA PHE A 11 9.26 -7.31 -13.68
C PHE A 11 8.05 -7.39 -14.61
N LEU A 12 6.84 -7.18 -14.10
CA LEU A 12 5.62 -7.35 -14.89
C LEU A 12 5.24 -6.05 -15.60
N ILE A 13 5.03 -4.99 -14.81
CA ILE A 13 4.58 -3.69 -15.32
C ILE A 13 5.65 -3.07 -16.21
N ALA A 14 6.94 -3.20 -15.90
CA ALA A 14 8.00 -2.65 -16.77
C ALA A 14 7.97 -3.27 -18.18
N LYS A 15 7.79 -4.59 -18.28
CA LYS A 15 7.71 -5.30 -19.56
C LYS A 15 6.44 -4.98 -20.33
N ILE A 16 5.28 -5.00 -19.66
CA ILE A 16 4.01 -4.60 -20.27
C ILE A 16 4.08 -3.15 -20.73
N TRP A 17 4.67 -2.28 -19.91
CA TRP A 17 4.86 -0.89 -20.22
C TRP A 17 5.71 -0.67 -21.48
N TYR A 18 6.78 -1.43 -21.66
CA TYR A 18 7.60 -1.37 -22.87
C TYR A 18 6.75 -1.61 -24.14
N ILE A 19 5.92 -2.66 -24.13
CA ILE A 19 5.00 -2.96 -25.24
C ILE A 19 3.96 -1.85 -25.44
N LEU A 20 3.40 -1.34 -24.33
CA LEU A 20 2.43 -0.26 -24.35
C LEU A 20 2.99 1.06 -24.87
N GLN A 21 4.29 1.24 -25.05
CA GLN A 21 4.81 2.47 -25.64
C GLN A 21 4.38 2.65 -27.10
N VAL A 22 4.14 1.55 -27.81
CA VAL A 22 3.80 1.55 -29.24
C VAL A 22 2.45 0.89 -29.54
N LEU A 23 1.98 -0.03 -28.71
CA LEU A 23 0.69 -0.70 -28.91
C LEU A 23 -0.43 -0.04 -28.12
N SER A 24 -1.62 -0.02 -28.74
CA SER A 24 -2.87 0.31 -28.07
C SER A 24 -3.34 -0.86 -27.19
N MET A 25 -3.96 -0.56 -26.06
CA MET A 25 -4.55 -1.56 -25.18
C MET A 25 -5.85 -1.04 -24.59
N SER A 26 -6.90 -1.85 -24.72
CA SER A 26 -8.22 -1.53 -24.17
C SER A 26 -8.20 -1.50 -22.64
N ARG A 27 -9.07 -0.65 -22.07
CA ARG A 27 -9.24 -0.53 -20.61
C ARG A 27 -9.62 -1.86 -19.95
N LEU A 28 -10.39 -2.70 -20.64
CA LEU A 28 -10.79 -4.03 -20.15
C LEU A 28 -9.58 -4.94 -19.94
N ASN A 29 -8.63 -4.96 -20.88
CA ASN A 29 -7.41 -5.75 -20.76
C ASN A 29 -6.50 -5.22 -19.64
N VAL A 30 -6.40 -3.89 -19.50
CA VAL A 30 -5.68 -3.28 -18.37
C VAL A 30 -6.30 -3.71 -17.03
N GLN A 31 -7.62 -3.71 -16.90
CA GLN A 31 -8.30 -4.14 -15.68
C GLN A 31 -8.08 -5.62 -15.36
N ARG A 32 -8.02 -6.49 -16.38
CA ARG A 32 -7.68 -7.92 -16.22
C ARG A 32 -6.25 -8.08 -15.68
N LEU A 33 -5.27 -7.38 -16.25
CA LEU A 33 -3.89 -7.39 -15.76
C LEU A 33 -3.78 -6.89 -14.33
N HIS A 34 -4.49 -5.80 -14.00
CA HIS A 34 -4.54 -5.29 -12.63
C HIS A 34 -5.12 -6.28 -11.63
N ARG A 35 -6.12 -7.08 -12.03
CA ARG A 35 -6.65 -8.16 -11.20
C ARG A 35 -5.59 -9.23 -10.93
N VAL A 36 -4.82 -9.64 -11.95
CA VAL A 36 -3.71 -10.59 -11.79
C VAL A 36 -2.68 -10.06 -10.80
N PHE A 37 -2.30 -8.78 -10.90
CA PHE A 37 -1.37 -8.17 -9.94
C PHE A 37 -1.94 -8.14 -8.53
N ALA A 38 -3.22 -7.82 -8.37
CA ALA A 38 -3.88 -7.79 -7.07
C ALA A 38 -3.89 -9.18 -6.41
N VAL A 39 -4.31 -10.22 -7.15
CA VAL A 39 -4.31 -11.62 -6.70
C VAL A 39 -2.91 -12.06 -6.27
N PHE A 40 -1.88 -11.75 -7.06
CA PHE A 40 -0.48 -12.05 -6.69
C PHE A 40 -0.03 -11.33 -5.43
N ILE A 41 -0.31 -10.03 -5.31
CA ILE A 41 0.09 -9.22 -4.13
C ILE A 41 -0.56 -9.76 -2.86
N TRP A 42 -1.86 -10.04 -2.92
CA TRP A 42 -2.62 -10.59 -1.80
C TRP A 42 -2.27 -12.05 -1.50
N ASN A 43 -1.79 -12.80 -2.51
CA ASN A 43 -1.61 -14.25 -2.43
C ASN A 43 -2.89 -14.94 -1.97
N SER A 44 -4.01 -14.53 -2.58
CA SER A 44 -5.34 -15.07 -2.39
C SER A 44 -6.10 -15.00 -3.70
N GLY A 45 -7.06 -15.91 -3.91
CA GLY A 45 -7.91 -15.92 -5.10
C GLY A 45 -8.86 -14.72 -5.24
N TRP A 46 -8.89 -13.83 -4.25
CA TRP A 46 -9.80 -12.68 -4.19
C TRP A 46 -9.11 -11.45 -3.57
N GLU A 47 -9.71 -10.27 -3.76
CA GLU A 47 -9.18 -8.97 -3.33
C GLU A 47 -9.79 -8.51 -2.00
N ARG A 48 -8.96 -8.33 -0.97
CA ARG A 48 -9.46 -8.02 0.39
C ARG A 48 -9.95 -6.59 0.60
N CYS A 49 -9.49 -5.64 -0.21
CA CYS A 49 -9.95 -4.26 -0.25
C CYS A 49 -10.07 -3.77 -1.70
N SER A 50 -10.58 -2.55 -1.88
CA SER A 50 -10.58 -1.90 -3.20
C SER A 50 -9.18 -1.90 -3.82
N ARG A 51 -9.10 -2.33 -5.08
CA ARG A 51 -7.86 -2.38 -5.87
C ARG A 51 -7.20 -1.02 -6.01
N THR A 52 -7.99 0.05 -6.04
CA THR A 52 -7.51 1.43 -6.19
C THR A 52 -6.50 1.80 -5.10
N ASN A 53 -6.66 1.23 -3.90
CA ASN A 53 -5.76 1.44 -2.77
C ASN A 53 -4.34 0.93 -3.06
N LEU A 54 -4.19 -0.14 -3.84
CA LEU A 54 -2.87 -0.69 -4.17
C LEU A 54 -2.03 0.29 -5.00
N PHE A 55 -2.69 1.07 -5.87
CA PHE A 55 -2.01 2.02 -6.77
C PHE A 55 -1.61 3.33 -6.10
N ARG A 56 -2.20 3.65 -4.95
CA ARG A 56 -1.79 4.81 -4.15
C ARG A 56 -0.35 4.65 -3.71
N SER A 57 0.34 5.78 -3.55
CA SER A 57 1.71 5.79 -3.05
C SER A 57 1.77 5.18 -1.64
N VAL A 58 2.93 4.67 -1.23
CA VAL A 58 3.12 4.15 0.13
C VAL A 58 2.86 5.24 1.18
N ARG A 59 3.23 6.49 0.89
CA ARG A 59 2.96 7.64 1.77
C ARG A 59 1.46 7.93 1.88
N SER A 60 0.70 7.68 0.83
CA SER A 60 -0.75 7.92 0.73
C SER A 60 -1.59 6.70 1.10
N GLY A 61 -1.01 5.67 1.74
CA GLY A 61 -1.74 4.52 2.25
C GLY A 61 -1.74 3.29 1.35
N GLY A 62 -1.15 3.35 0.17
CA GLY A 62 -1.11 2.22 -0.76
C GLY A 62 0.18 1.42 -0.72
N LEU A 63 0.40 0.63 -1.78
CA LEU A 63 1.63 -0.15 -1.97
C LEU A 63 2.57 0.48 -3.01
N GLY A 64 2.15 1.55 -3.68
CA GLY A 64 2.86 2.17 -4.78
C GLY A 64 2.87 1.31 -6.05
N LEU A 65 1.85 0.48 -6.27
CA LEU A 65 1.69 -0.26 -7.51
C LEU A 65 1.43 0.72 -8.66
N SER A 66 2.05 0.52 -9.81
CA SER A 66 1.85 1.43 -10.94
C SER A 66 0.54 1.13 -11.68
N HIS A 67 -0.24 2.17 -11.96
CA HIS A 67 -1.50 2.06 -12.68
C HIS A 67 -1.26 2.17 -14.20
N LEU A 68 -1.27 1.03 -14.90
CA LEU A 68 -1.03 0.93 -16.35
C LEU A 68 -1.84 1.94 -17.20
N PHE A 69 -3.15 2.07 -16.96
CA PHE A 69 -3.98 3.00 -17.74
C PHE A 69 -3.58 4.48 -17.54
N ILE A 70 -3.24 4.88 -16.31
CA ILE A 70 -2.77 6.24 -16.02
C ILE A 70 -1.42 6.47 -16.67
N ARG A 71 -0.51 5.47 -16.62
CA ARG A 71 0.76 5.52 -17.35
C ARG A 71 0.55 5.68 -18.84
N GLN A 72 -0.43 4.97 -19.41
CA GLN A 72 -0.80 5.05 -20.81
C GLN A 72 -1.24 6.47 -21.18
N ILE A 73 -2.20 7.05 -20.45
CA ILE A 73 -2.64 8.44 -20.65
C ILE A 73 -1.44 9.41 -20.66
N VAL A 74 -0.58 9.31 -19.65
CA VAL A 74 0.62 10.15 -19.55
C VAL A 74 1.57 9.91 -20.73
N SER A 75 1.78 8.66 -21.15
CA SER A 75 2.62 8.35 -22.31
C SER A 75 2.09 9.00 -23.58
N ARG A 76 0.79 8.84 -23.84
CA ARG A 76 0.16 9.28 -25.08
C ARG A 76 0.16 10.80 -25.18
N PHE A 77 -0.08 11.47 -24.05
CA PHE A 77 0.03 12.91 -23.99
C PHE A 77 1.47 13.41 -24.21
N LEU A 78 2.47 12.78 -23.59
CA LEU A 78 3.86 13.19 -23.80
C LEU A 78 4.37 12.85 -25.21
N PHE A 79 3.87 11.77 -25.82
CA PHE A 79 4.11 11.50 -27.23
C PHE A 79 3.58 12.63 -28.11
N LEU A 80 2.40 13.18 -27.81
CA LEU A 80 1.83 14.32 -28.53
C LEU A 80 2.62 15.61 -28.29
N ARG A 81 3.01 15.89 -27.04
CA ARG A 81 3.63 17.16 -26.63
C ARG A 81 5.11 17.26 -26.98
N ASP A 82 5.87 16.20 -26.73
CA ASP A 82 7.34 16.23 -26.76
C ASP A 82 7.93 15.67 -28.06
N GLN A 83 7.13 15.51 -29.12
CA GLN A 83 7.60 14.86 -30.34
C GLN A 83 8.59 15.72 -31.12
N ARG A 84 9.80 15.19 -31.31
CA ARG A 84 10.89 15.87 -32.04
C ARG A 84 11.15 15.28 -33.41
N ASP A 85 10.77 14.01 -33.62
CA ASP A 85 10.93 13.36 -34.90
C ASP A 85 10.07 14.03 -35.97
N VAL A 86 10.69 14.41 -37.09
CA VAL A 86 10.05 15.20 -38.15
C VAL A 86 8.90 14.41 -38.78
N PHE A 87 9.10 13.12 -39.04
CA PHE A 87 8.08 12.27 -39.63
C PHE A 87 6.86 12.13 -38.71
N LEU A 88 7.08 11.81 -37.43
CA LEU A 88 5.98 11.66 -36.46
C LEU A 88 5.26 12.98 -36.17
N ARG A 89 5.97 14.12 -36.23
CA ARG A 89 5.35 15.44 -36.07
C ARG A 89 4.47 15.79 -37.28
N THR A 90 4.92 15.53 -38.50
CA THR A 90 4.11 15.69 -39.70
C THR A 90 2.89 14.77 -39.67
N PHE A 91 3.06 13.52 -39.25
CA PHE A 91 1.96 12.58 -39.06
C PHE A 91 0.90 13.10 -38.06
N ILE A 92 1.34 13.62 -36.90
CA ILE A 92 0.43 14.25 -35.93
C ILE A 92 -0.30 15.45 -36.55
N ASN A 93 0.42 16.31 -37.27
CA ASN A 93 -0.16 17.51 -37.89
C ASN A 93 -1.22 17.16 -38.93
N VAL A 94 -0.96 16.19 -39.81
CA VAL A 94 -1.91 15.83 -40.88
C VAL A 94 -3.09 15.04 -40.32
N HIS A 95 -2.85 14.06 -39.43
CA HIS A 95 -3.90 13.12 -39.02
C HIS A 95 -4.70 13.56 -37.79
N LEU A 96 -4.13 14.38 -36.89
CA LEU A 96 -4.78 14.73 -35.62
C LEU A 96 -5.29 16.18 -35.55
N GLN A 97 -4.97 17.04 -36.54
CA GLN A 97 -5.39 18.44 -36.55
C GLN A 97 -6.90 18.61 -36.38
N SER A 98 -7.70 17.90 -37.17
CA SER A 98 -9.18 17.97 -37.10
C SER A 98 -9.74 17.54 -35.73
N PHE A 99 -9.03 16.69 -35.00
CA PHE A 99 -9.46 16.14 -33.72
C PHE A 99 -8.97 16.93 -32.52
N LEU A 100 -7.88 17.70 -32.69
CA LEU A 100 -7.15 18.46 -31.67
C LEU A 100 -6.76 19.87 -32.17
N PRO A 101 -7.70 20.68 -32.71
CA PRO A 101 -7.38 21.97 -33.34
C PRO A 101 -6.79 22.99 -32.35
N GLU A 102 -7.06 22.79 -31.07
CA GLU A 102 -6.61 23.65 -29.96
C GLU A 102 -5.14 23.40 -29.58
N PHE A 103 -4.56 22.31 -30.09
CA PHE A 103 -3.18 21.89 -29.79
C PHE A 103 -2.32 21.80 -31.06
N VAL A 104 -2.92 21.38 -32.17
CA VAL A 104 -2.26 21.15 -33.45
C VAL A 104 -2.73 22.20 -34.44
N VAL A 105 -1.83 23.11 -34.81
CA VAL A 105 -2.04 24.09 -35.89
C VAL A 105 -1.32 23.58 -37.14
N SER A 106 -2.06 23.40 -38.23
CA SER A 106 -1.51 22.98 -39.53
C SER A 106 -2.25 23.69 -40.66
N SER A 107 -1.54 23.94 -41.75
CA SER A 107 -2.04 24.59 -42.97
C SER A 107 -2.53 23.57 -44.02
N SER A 108 -2.61 22.29 -43.67
CA SER A 108 -3.05 21.23 -44.58
C SER A 108 -4.57 21.15 -44.65
N ASP A 109 -5.12 21.25 -45.86
CA ASP A 109 -6.57 21.09 -46.14
C ASP A 109 -7.04 19.63 -46.23
N GLN A 110 -6.22 18.65 -45.78
CA GLN A 110 -6.53 17.24 -46.00
C GLN A 110 -7.61 16.69 -45.04
N ILE A 111 -8.55 15.95 -45.64
CA ILE A 111 -9.65 15.26 -44.98
C ILE A 111 -9.09 14.18 -44.06
N SER A 112 -9.41 14.29 -42.77
CA SER A 112 -8.87 13.42 -41.74
C SER A 112 -9.48 12.02 -41.78
N ALA A 113 -8.62 11.01 -41.95
CA ALA A 113 -8.99 9.60 -41.78
C ALA A 113 -9.47 9.31 -40.35
N SER A 114 -10.33 8.30 -40.17
CA SER A 114 -10.83 7.92 -38.85
C SER A 114 -9.66 7.58 -37.89
N VAL A 115 -9.68 8.14 -36.69
CA VAL A 115 -8.63 7.89 -35.68
C VAL A 115 -8.92 6.59 -34.92
N GLN A 116 -7.99 5.63 -35.01
CA GLN A 116 -8.14 4.29 -34.42
C GLN A 116 -6.89 3.86 -33.61
N GLY A 117 -7.04 2.83 -32.79
CA GLY A 117 -5.93 2.24 -32.03
C GLY A 117 -5.13 3.26 -31.23
N PHE A 118 -3.82 3.33 -31.47
CA PHE A 118 -2.89 4.18 -30.73
C PHE A 118 -3.21 5.68 -30.87
N THR A 119 -3.50 6.14 -32.08
CA THR A 119 -3.79 7.56 -32.33
C THR A 119 -5.08 7.98 -31.64
N ARG A 120 -6.05 7.06 -31.50
CA ARG A 120 -7.28 7.30 -30.73
C ARG A 120 -6.98 7.50 -29.25
N GLU A 121 -6.08 6.70 -28.69
CA GLU A 121 -5.64 6.87 -27.31
C GLU A 121 -4.94 8.21 -27.08
N VAL A 122 -4.20 8.73 -28.07
CA VAL A 122 -3.57 10.06 -28.01
C VAL A 122 -4.63 11.16 -27.91
N VAL A 123 -5.61 11.16 -28.81
CA VAL A 123 -6.70 12.14 -28.78
C VAL A 123 -7.47 12.07 -27.46
N MET A 124 -7.80 10.86 -27.01
CA MET A 124 -8.55 10.66 -25.76
C MET A 124 -7.74 11.07 -24.52
N ALA A 125 -6.44 10.78 -24.49
CA ALA A 125 -5.56 11.19 -23.39
C ALA A 125 -5.48 12.71 -23.28
N PHE A 126 -5.30 13.42 -24.41
CA PHE A 126 -5.30 14.88 -24.42
C PHE A 126 -6.63 15.46 -23.91
N ARG A 127 -7.76 15.01 -24.46
CA ARG A 127 -9.09 15.49 -24.05
C ARG A 127 -9.36 15.24 -22.55
N MET A 128 -8.94 14.09 -22.04
CA MET A 128 -9.07 13.76 -20.62
C MET A 128 -8.24 14.68 -19.72
N LEU A 129 -7.02 15.04 -20.14
CA LEU A 129 -6.11 15.90 -19.39
C LEU A 129 -6.52 17.37 -19.45
N LYS A 130 -6.94 17.87 -20.62
CA LYS A 130 -7.38 19.25 -20.82
C LYS A 130 -8.52 19.65 -19.86
N VAL A 131 -9.44 18.73 -19.58
CA VAL A 131 -10.55 18.98 -18.64
C VAL A 131 -10.10 19.06 -17.18
N ARG A 132 -8.90 18.54 -16.85
CA ARG A 132 -8.41 18.41 -15.46
C ARG A 132 -7.27 19.35 -15.11
N PHE A 133 -6.52 19.82 -16.11
CA PHE A 133 -5.31 20.61 -15.90
C PHE A 133 -5.27 21.77 -16.90
N SER A 134 -4.69 22.90 -16.47
CA SER A 134 -4.46 24.04 -17.35
C SER A 134 -3.42 23.71 -18.44
N PHE A 135 -3.50 24.40 -19.57
CA PHE A 135 -2.52 24.27 -20.64
C PHE A 135 -1.10 24.65 -20.21
N GLU A 136 -0.96 25.67 -19.36
CA GLU A 136 0.33 26.11 -18.80
C GLU A 136 0.98 25.01 -17.94
N TYR A 137 0.19 24.30 -17.14
CA TYR A 137 0.68 23.15 -16.40
C TYR A 137 1.07 22.02 -17.36
N LEU A 138 0.20 21.70 -18.33
CA LEU A 138 0.42 20.60 -19.27
C LEU A 138 1.64 20.82 -20.19
N SER A 139 1.98 22.07 -20.52
CA SER A 139 3.14 22.39 -21.37
C SER A 139 4.48 22.11 -20.66
N SER A 140 4.54 22.33 -19.34
CA SER A 140 5.80 22.32 -18.57
C SER A 140 5.98 21.10 -17.66
N VAL A 141 4.89 20.38 -17.32
CA VAL A 141 4.93 19.29 -16.34
C VAL A 141 5.83 18.13 -16.78
N SER A 142 6.59 17.56 -15.82
CA SER A 142 7.36 16.33 -16.07
C SER A 142 6.48 15.08 -16.07
N ARG A 143 6.91 14.03 -16.78
CA ARG A 143 6.24 12.72 -16.81
C ARG A 143 5.90 12.17 -15.42
N LYS A 144 6.87 12.24 -14.50
CA LYS A 144 6.74 11.71 -13.13
C LYS A 144 5.71 12.50 -12.33
N ARG A 145 5.68 13.83 -12.48
CA ARG A 145 4.74 14.71 -11.78
C ARG A 145 3.33 14.54 -12.33
N LEU A 146 3.15 14.58 -13.65
CA LEU A 146 1.85 14.38 -14.28
C LEU A 146 1.21 13.05 -13.90
N TYR A 147 1.99 11.97 -13.86
CA TYR A 147 1.49 10.67 -13.39
C TYR A 147 1.00 10.70 -11.93
N ARG A 148 1.77 11.33 -11.03
CA ARG A 148 1.41 11.42 -9.62
C ARG A 148 0.12 12.23 -9.44
N ASP A 149 0.08 13.40 -10.06
CA ASP A 149 -1.04 14.33 -9.92
C ASP A 149 -2.31 13.71 -10.53
N LEU A 150 -2.19 12.96 -11.64
CA LEU A 150 -3.30 12.21 -12.23
C LEU A 150 -3.75 11.04 -11.36
N VAL A 151 -2.85 10.33 -10.68
CA VAL A 151 -3.22 9.32 -9.67
C VAL A 151 -4.03 9.96 -8.55
N ASP A 152 -3.63 11.14 -8.09
CA ASP A 152 -4.28 11.82 -6.98
C ASP A 152 -5.66 12.37 -7.34
N VAL A 153 -5.84 12.85 -8.57
CA VAL A 153 -7.14 13.30 -9.12
C VAL A 153 -8.08 12.13 -9.42
N LEU A 154 -7.59 11.01 -9.96
CA LEU A 154 -8.46 9.95 -10.47
C LEU A 154 -8.83 8.89 -9.45
N LEU A 155 -7.97 8.62 -8.47
CA LEU A 155 -8.24 7.59 -7.48
C LEU A 155 -8.87 8.23 -6.25
N PRO A 156 -9.83 7.58 -5.57
CA PRO A 156 -10.35 8.08 -4.30
C PRO A 156 -9.31 7.94 -3.19
N VAL A 157 -9.44 8.73 -2.13
CA VAL A 157 -8.65 8.54 -0.89
C VAL A 157 -9.11 7.22 -0.24
N PRO A 158 -8.20 6.36 0.24
CA PRO A 158 -8.61 5.10 0.87
C PRO A 158 -9.47 5.33 2.12
N LEU A 159 -10.56 4.57 2.27
CA LEU A 159 -11.52 4.74 3.37
C LEU A 159 -10.88 4.64 4.76
N TYR A 160 -9.95 3.70 4.95
CA TYR A 160 -9.21 3.53 6.21
C TYR A 160 -8.33 4.74 6.58
N ARG A 161 -8.08 5.65 5.64
CA ARG A 161 -7.41 6.94 5.90
C ARG A 161 -8.38 8.09 6.06
N SER A 162 -9.53 8.05 5.39
CA SER A 162 -10.54 9.11 5.53
C SER A 162 -11.04 9.26 6.97
N LEU A 163 -11.14 8.15 7.72
CA LEU A 163 -11.55 8.17 9.12
C LEU A 163 -10.56 8.89 10.06
N TYR A 164 -9.31 9.02 9.63
CA TYR A 164 -8.21 9.57 10.44
C TYR A 164 -7.39 10.57 9.62
N CYS A 165 -8.01 11.31 8.72
CA CYS A 165 -7.30 12.17 7.76
C CYS A 165 -6.45 13.25 8.42
N GLU A 166 -6.90 13.77 9.56
CA GLU A 166 -6.21 14.80 10.36
C GLU A 166 -5.32 14.21 11.48
N GLY A 167 -5.32 12.88 11.64
CA GLY A 167 -4.55 12.20 12.67
C GLY A 167 -3.04 12.16 12.39
N ALA A 168 -2.23 12.13 13.45
CA ALA A 168 -0.79 11.95 13.36
C ALA A 168 -0.39 10.59 12.75
N GLY A 169 0.83 10.47 12.22
CA GLY A 169 1.37 9.19 11.73
C GLY A 169 0.94 8.78 10.32
N GLN A 170 0.46 9.72 9.48
CA GLN A 170 0.03 9.46 8.09
C GLN A 170 1.07 8.80 7.17
N ASP A 171 2.35 8.86 7.52
CA ASP A 171 3.47 8.23 6.84
C ASP A 171 3.79 6.81 7.36
N VAL A 172 2.94 6.21 8.21
CA VAL A 172 3.18 4.92 8.88
C VAL A 172 3.63 3.80 7.94
N LEU A 173 3.01 3.63 6.77
CA LEU A 173 3.40 2.58 5.84
C LEU A 173 4.80 2.81 5.26
N LYS A 174 5.26 4.07 5.17
CA LYS A 174 6.64 4.40 4.78
C LYS A 174 7.62 3.99 5.87
N ARG A 175 7.28 4.23 7.15
CA ARG A 175 8.07 3.79 8.31
C ARG A 175 8.14 2.27 8.38
N VAL A 176 6.99 1.60 8.39
CA VAL A 176 6.89 0.12 8.43
C VAL A 176 7.59 -0.55 7.26
N LYS A 177 7.52 0.02 6.06
CA LYS A 177 8.27 -0.51 4.91
C LYS A 177 9.79 -0.52 5.16
N ARG A 178 10.33 0.47 5.88
CA ARG A 178 11.76 0.63 6.18
C ARG A 178 12.23 -0.16 7.40
N MET A 179 11.35 -0.48 8.34
CA MET A 179 11.70 -1.23 9.55
C MET A 179 12.42 -2.56 9.23
N PRO A 180 13.46 -2.95 9.99
CA PRO A 180 14.20 -4.20 9.81
C PRO A 180 13.48 -5.40 10.44
N VAL A 181 12.19 -5.55 10.11
CA VAL A 181 11.34 -6.66 10.57
C VAL A 181 11.09 -7.67 9.45
N LYS A 182 10.76 -8.92 9.82
CA LYS A 182 10.45 -9.97 8.84
C LYS A 182 9.31 -9.52 7.90
N PRO A 183 9.29 -9.92 6.61
CA PRO A 183 8.26 -9.51 5.64
C PRO A 183 6.81 -9.83 6.04
N SER A 184 6.61 -10.82 6.92
CA SER A 184 5.30 -11.18 7.50
C SER A 184 4.72 -10.03 8.32
N PHE A 185 5.53 -9.33 9.12
CA PHE A 185 5.10 -8.20 9.97
C PHE A 185 4.57 -7.06 9.10
N LYS A 186 5.30 -6.72 8.02
CA LYS A 186 4.89 -5.67 7.09
C LYS A 186 3.59 -6.01 6.38
N SER A 187 3.37 -7.29 6.07
CA SER A 187 2.16 -7.76 5.40
C SER A 187 0.96 -7.78 6.36
N PHE A 188 1.18 -8.27 7.59
CA PHE A 188 0.24 -8.17 8.70
C PHE A 188 -0.18 -6.72 8.96
N PHE A 189 0.79 -5.82 9.13
CA PHE A 189 0.49 -4.43 9.44
C PHE A 189 -0.27 -3.74 8.32
N PHE A 190 0.06 -4.01 7.05
CA PHE A 190 -0.72 -3.48 5.94
C PHE A 190 -2.19 -3.96 5.97
N GLN A 191 -2.44 -5.22 6.38
CA GLN A 191 -3.80 -5.74 6.55
C GLN A 191 -4.52 -5.08 7.72
N LEU A 192 -3.84 -4.89 8.85
CA LEU A 192 -4.37 -4.17 10.02
C LEU A 192 -4.72 -2.72 9.67
N HIS A 193 -3.79 -1.99 9.05
CA HIS A 193 -3.96 -0.60 8.63
C HIS A 193 -5.12 -0.43 7.65
N CYS A 194 -5.28 -1.37 6.70
CA CYS A 194 -6.37 -1.33 5.72
C CYS A 194 -7.72 -1.83 6.27
N GLY A 195 -7.78 -2.34 7.51
CA GLY A 195 -9.01 -2.91 8.09
C GLY A 195 -9.45 -4.23 7.42
N VAL A 196 -8.49 -5.02 6.94
CA VAL A 196 -8.74 -6.30 6.22
C VAL A 196 -8.07 -7.49 6.88
N LEU A 197 -7.73 -7.32 8.16
CA LEU A 197 -7.24 -8.41 8.98
C LEU A 197 -8.39 -9.42 9.17
N PRO A 198 -8.15 -10.72 8.96
CA PRO A 198 -9.22 -11.73 8.95
C PRO A 198 -9.65 -12.13 10.37
N VAL A 199 -10.12 -11.15 11.15
CA VAL A 199 -10.77 -11.39 12.44
C VAL A 199 -12.16 -12.01 12.23
N LYS A 200 -12.71 -12.72 13.22
CA LYS A 200 -13.94 -13.50 13.04
C LYS A 200 -15.14 -12.68 12.52
N PRO A 201 -15.49 -11.51 13.08
CA PRO A 201 -16.59 -10.70 12.56
C PRO A 201 -16.34 -10.20 11.12
N TRP A 202 -15.08 -9.95 10.77
CA TRP A 202 -14.73 -9.56 9.40
C TRP A 202 -14.89 -10.73 8.42
N LEU A 203 -14.53 -11.95 8.82
CA LEU A 203 -14.73 -13.16 8.02
C LEU A 203 -16.22 -13.43 7.78
N GLU A 204 -17.04 -13.37 8.83
CA GLU A 204 -18.49 -13.53 8.74
C GLU A 204 -19.10 -12.45 7.83
N GLY A 205 -18.75 -11.18 8.03
CA GLY A 205 -19.22 -10.07 7.17
C GLY A 205 -18.76 -10.17 5.71
N LYS A 206 -17.78 -11.04 5.40
CA LYS A 206 -17.34 -11.36 4.04
C LYS A 206 -17.94 -12.66 3.50
N GLY A 207 -18.81 -13.32 4.26
CA GLY A 207 -19.46 -14.57 3.88
C GLY A 207 -18.57 -15.81 4.02
N PHE A 208 -17.46 -15.72 4.77
CA PHE A 208 -16.66 -16.90 5.11
C PHE A 208 -17.31 -17.66 6.25
N PHE A 209 -17.20 -18.99 6.20
CA PHE A 209 -17.58 -19.83 7.32
C PHE A 209 -16.67 -19.56 8.52
N VAL A 210 -17.27 -19.16 9.64
CA VAL A 210 -16.58 -18.97 10.92
C VAL A 210 -17.02 -20.09 11.86
N PRO A 211 -16.12 -21.00 12.27
CA PRO A 211 -16.47 -22.04 13.20
C PRO A 211 -16.96 -21.47 14.55
N TRP A 212 -18.03 -22.09 15.06
CA TRP A 212 -18.54 -21.98 16.44
C TRP A 212 -19.19 -20.63 16.76
N SER A 213 -18.41 -19.55 16.80
CA SER A 213 -18.90 -18.20 17.12
C SER A 213 -17.89 -17.14 16.72
N ILE A 214 -18.39 -15.95 16.36
CA ILE A 214 -17.59 -14.74 16.17
C ILE A 214 -16.99 -14.18 17.46
N ASN A 215 -17.39 -14.72 18.61
CA ASN A 215 -16.92 -14.26 19.90
C ASN A 215 -15.52 -14.81 20.23
N CYS A 216 -14.77 -14.00 20.97
CA CYS A 216 -13.49 -14.39 21.55
C CYS A 216 -13.70 -15.49 22.61
N PHE A 217 -12.83 -16.49 22.60
CA PHE A 217 -12.90 -17.61 23.55
C PHE A 217 -12.71 -17.18 25.00
N LEU A 218 -11.87 -16.17 25.24
CA LEU A 218 -11.52 -15.67 26.57
C LEU A 218 -12.59 -14.71 27.12
N CYS A 219 -12.97 -13.71 26.34
CA CYS A 219 -13.80 -12.60 26.82
C CYS A 219 -15.29 -12.73 26.46
N LYS A 220 -15.67 -13.70 25.62
CA LYS A 220 -17.04 -13.93 25.13
C LYS A 220 -17.69 -12.72 24.43
N ARG A 221 -16.90 -11.78 23.92
CA ARG A 221 -17.33 -10.63 23.11
C ARG A 221 -16.94 -10.80 21.65
N PRO A 222 -17.60 -10.12 20.69
CA PRO A 222 -17.22 -10.20 19.28
C PRO A 222 -15.73 -9.87 19.07
N GLU A 223 -15.02 -10.75 18.37
CA GLU A 223 -13.58 -10.66 18.20
C GLU A 223 -13.21 -9.61 17.13
N THR A 224 -13.47 -8.33 17.39
CA THR A 224 -13.10 -7.22 16.49
C THR A 224 -11.60 -6.91 16.54
N ILE A 225 -11.12 -6.01 15.67
CA ILE A 225 -9.73 -5.54 15.69
C ILE A 225 -9.42 -4.87 17.05
N GLU A 226 -10.30 -3.98 17.49
CA GLU A 226 -10.20 -3.30 18.78
C GLU A 226 -10.18 -4.31 19.93
N HIS A 227 -11.06 -5.31 19.88
CA HIS A 227 -11.09 -6.36 20.89
C HIS A 227 -9.75 -7.12 20.96
N VAL A 228 -9.25 -7.62 19.82
CA VAL A 228 -8.03 -8.43 19.77
C VAL A 228 -6.79 -7.67 20.24
N PHE A 229 -6.67 -6.39 19.89
CA PHE A 229 -5.46 -5.62 20.13
C PHE A 229 -5.51 -4.66 21.31
N LEU A 230 -6.68 -4.34 21.87
CA LEU A 230 -6.81 -3.35 22.94
C LEU A 230 -7.54 -3.90 24.16
N GLU A 231 -8.66 -4.58 23.98
CA GLU A 231 -9.59 -4.88 25.07
C GLU A 231 -9.44 -6.28 25.66
N CYS A 232 -8.93 -7.24 24.87
CA CYS A 232 -8.79 -8.60 25.33
C CYS A 232 -7.72 -8.71 26.41
N TRP A 233 -7.92 -9.60 27.39
CA TRP A 233 -6.97 -9.81 28.50
C TRP A 233 -5.53 -10.00 28.03
N ASP A 234 -5.29 -10.83 27.00
CA ASP A 234 -3.95 -11.03 26.44
C ASP A 234 -3.30 -9.72 25.96
N ALA A 235 -4.10 -8.83 25.37
CA ALA A 235 -3.62 -7.54 24.88
C ALA A 235 -3.30 -6.61 26.05
N VAL A 236 -4.22 -6.49 27.01
CA VAL A 236 -4.04 -5.64 28.20
C VAL A 236 -2.77 -6.04 28.96
N PHE A 237 -2.58 -7.32 29.24
CA PHE A 237 -1.38 -7.81 29.93
C PHE A 237 -0.10 -7.58 29.13
N LEU A 238 -0.11 -7.87 27.83
CA LEU A 238 1.08 -7.66 27.01
C LEU A 238 1.47 -6.18 26.95
N TRP A 239 0.51 -5.29 26.79
CA TRP A 239 0.77 -3.86 26.70
C TRP A 239 1.29 -3.28 28.01
N ASP A 240 0.67 -3.62 29.14
CA ASP A 240 1.13 -3.16 30.47
C ASP A 240 2.59 -3.56 30.70
N ILE A 241 2.94 -4.81 30.41
CA ILE A 241 4.31 -5.32 30.57
C ILE A 241 5.27 -4.64 29.60
N LEU A 242 4.86 -4.43 28.35
CA LEU A 242 5.69 -3.78 27.34
C LEU A 242 5.96 -2.31 27.69
N GLN A 243 4.93 -1.56 28.09
CA GLN A 243 5.06 -0.15 28.52
C GLN A 243 5.97 -0.02 29.74
N ARG A 244 5.81 -0.89 30.75
CA ARG A 244 6.69 -0.91 31.94
C ARG A 244 8.14 -1.26 31.59
N THR A 245 8.34 -2.23 30.70
CA THR A 245 9.68 -2.68 30.29
C THR A 245 10.44 -1.61 29.51
N LEU A 246 9.73 -0.90 28.63
CA LEU A 246 10.29 0.17 27.78
C LEU A 246 10.25 1.55 28.45
N LYS A 247 9.54 1.70 29.58
CA LYS A 247 9.26 2.97 30.24
C LYS A 247 8.68 4.03 29.28
N LYS A 248 7.78 3.59 28.40
CA LYS A 248 7.14 4.44 27.37
C LYS A 248 5.66 4.14 27.31
N ASP A 249 4.85 5.19 27.26
CA ASP A 249 3.42 5.07 27.03
C ASP A 249 3.09 4.97 25.54
N PHE A 250 2.29 3.96 25.20
CA PHE A 250 1.84 3.74 23.83
C PHE A 250 0.42 4.32 23.65
N PRO A 251 0.11 4.88 22.46
CA PRO A 251 -1.24 5.32 22.13
C PRO A 251 -2.12 4.09 21.83
N LEU A 252 -2.65 3.45 22.86
CA LEU A 252 -3.50 2.25 22.75
C LEU A 252 -4.95 2.61 22.39
N THR A 253 -5.12 3.17 21.19
CA THR A 253 -6.43 3.52 20.63
C THR A 253 -6.63 2.88 19.26
N ALA A 254 -7.86 2.90 18.75
CA ALA A 254 -8.17 2.42 17.40
C ALA A 254 -7.32 3.12 16.31
N HIS A 255 -7.03 4.41 16.49
CA HIS A 255 -6.10 5.17 15.65
C HIS A 255 -4.65 4.69 15.87
N GLY A 256 -4.22 4.59 17.14
CA GLY A 256 -2.83 4.31 17.47
C GLY A 256 -2.32 2.97 16.95
N ILE A 257 -3.11 1.90 17.03
CA ILE A 257 -2.73 0.59 16.49
C ILE A 257 -2.64 0.55 14.95
N ARG A 258 -3.28 1.51 14.26
CA ARG A 258 -3.32 1.59 12.79
C ARG A 258 -2.29 2.57 12.20
N PHE A 259 -1.90 3.60 12.96
CA PHE A 259 -1.03 4.68 12.49
C PHE A 259 0.29 4.79 13.24
N LEU A 260 0.45 4.07 14.35
CA LEU A 260 1.64 4.07 15.20
C LEU A 260 2.19 5.49 15.42
N PRO A 261 1.39 6.45 15.93
CA PRO A 261 1.81 7.82 16.16
C PRO A 261 2.63 7.88 17.46
N VAL A 262 3.77 7.19 17.47
CA VAL A 262 4.68 7.10 18.62
C VAL A 262 5.93 7.90 18.29
N ASP A 263 6.32 8.77 19.20
CA ASP A 263 7.54 9.55 19.06
C ASP A 263 8.76 8.68 19.35
N ASN A 264 9.66 8.62 18.37
CA ASN A 264 10.92 7.89 18.46
C ASN A 264 11.99 8.76 19.14
N GLU A 265 11.73 9.10 20.40
CA GLU A 265 12.62 9.91 21.26
C GLU A 265 13.99 9.26 21.40
N GLY A 266 15.05 10.08 21.33
CA GLY A 266 16.43 9.61 21.45
C GLY A 266 16.84 8.60 20.37
N GLY A 267 16.15 8.56 19.22
CA GLY A 267 16.42 7.60 18.14
C GLY A 267 15.93 6.18 18.41
N VAL A 268 15.21 5.96 19.52
CA VAL A 268 14.63 4.66 19.88
C VAL A 268 13.40 4.38 19.01
N PRO A 269 13.32 3.25 18.29
CA PRO A 269 12.20 2.93 17.41
C PRO A 269 11.01 2.33 18.17
N TYR A 270 10.32 3.16 18.96
CA TYR A 270 9.14 2.74 19.73
C TYR A 270 7.99 2.26 18.85
N ASP A 271 7.81 2.84 17.66
CA ASP A 271 6.85 2.37 16.68
C ASP A 271 7.14 0.94 16.19
N MET A 272 8.42 0.55 16.10
CA MET A 272 8.81 -0.82 15.81
C MET A 272 8.44 -1.76 16.96
N PHE A 273 8.73 -1.42 18.22
CA PHE A 273 8.35 -2.24 19.37
C PHE A 273 6.84 -2.45 19.47
N MET A 274 6.05 -1.40 19.23
CA MET A 274 4.59 -1.48 19.16
C MET A 274 4.13 -2.44 18.05
N LEU A 275 4.76 -2.39 16.87
CA LEU A 275 4.50 -3.34 15.78
C LEU A 275 4.81 -4.79 16.17
N LEU A 276 5.87 -5.05 16.93
CA LEU A 276 6.19 -6.41 17.41
C LEU A 276 5.09 -6.92 18.34
N GLY A 277 4.65 -6.09 19.30
CA GLY A 277 3.56 -6.43 20.20
C GLY A 277 2.27 -6.78 19.45
N LEU A 278 1.86 -5.93 18.50
CA LEU A 278 0.69 -6.16 17.65
C LEU A 278 0.80 -7.48 16.88
N HIS A 279 1.94 -7.74 16.24
CA HIS A 279 2.12 -8.97 15.48
C HIS A 279 2.11 -10.21 16.40
N SER A 280 2.69 -10.12 17.58
CA SER A 280 2.70 -11.22 18.55
C SER A 280 1.29 -11.59 19.04
N LEU A 281 0.46 -10.59 19.38
CA LEU A 281 -0.95 -10.81 19.71
C LEU A 281 -1.69 -11.49 18.57
N TRP A 282 -1.46 -11.01 17.34
CA TRP A 282 -2.08 -11.59 16.16
C TRP A 282 -1.67 -13.05 15.91
N ARG A 283 -0.40 -13.38 16.11
CA ARG A 283 0.11 -14.74 15.93
C ARG A 283 -0.51 -15.72 16.92
N THR A 284 -0.57 -15.36 18.20
CA THR A 284 -1.24 -16.18 19.21
C THR A 284 -2.72 -16.36 18.86
N ARG A 285 -3.42 -15.27 18.52
CA ARG A 285 -4.86 -15.35 18.23
C ARG A 285 -5.16 -16.19 16.98
N THR A 286 -4.35 -16.04 15.93
CA THR A 286 -4.45 -16.86 14.72
C THR A 286 -4.23 -18.35 15.02
N GLY A 287 -3.24 -18.68 15.86
CA GLY A 287 -2.97 -20.06 16.25
C GLY A 287 -4.11 -20.69 17.03
N VAL A 288 -4.72 -19.95 17.97
CA VAL A 288 -5.92 -20.40 18.70
C VAL A 288 -7.09 -20.64 17.74
N ASN A 289 -7.34 -19.70 16.84
CA ASN A 289 -8.47 -19.80 15.90
C ASN A 289 -8.30 -20.94 14.88
N ASN A 290 -7.07 -21.26 14.50
CA ASN A 290 -6.76 -22.37 13.59
C ASN A 290 -6.63 -23.73 14.31
N ALA A 291 -6.79 -23.77 15.63
CA ALA A 291 -6.52 -24.95 16.45
C ALA A 291 -5.13 -25.56 16.20
N ASP A 292 -4.11 -24.69 16.06
CA ASP A 292 -2.73 -25.13 15.85
C ASP A 292 -2.25 -25.97 17.06
N ALA A 293 -1.57 -27.09 16.81
CA ALA A 293 -1.14 -28.00 17.88
C ALA A 293 -0.15 -27.38 18.89
N GLN A 294 0.55 -26.31 18.51
CA GLN A 294 1.56 -25.63 19.34
C GLN A 294 1.30 -24.12 19.36
N VAL A 295 0.16 -23.70 19.90
CA VAL A 295 -0.10 -22.28 20.15
C VAL A 295 0.81 -21.78 21.27
N ARG A 296 1.58 -20.73 20.96
CA ARG A 296 2.44 -20.05 21.94
C ARG A 296 1.78 -18.76 22.46
N PRO A 297 1.96 -18.41 23.74
CA PRO A 297 1.55 -17.10 24.27
C PRO A 297 2.20 -15.94 23.51
N ALA A 298 1.54 -14.78 23.49
CA ALA A 298 2.02 -13.60 22.75
C ALA A 298 3.43 -13.17 23.18
N ARG A 299 3.75 -13.35 24.48
CA ARG A 299 5.09 -13.14 25.04
C ARG A 299 6.17 -13.90 24.27
N GLU A 300 5.96 -15.18 23.95
CA GLU A 300 6.99 -16.00 23.30
C GLU A 300 7.24 -15.54 21.85
N TYR A 301 6.19 -15.19 21.12
CA TYR A 301 6.35 -14.57 19.80
C TYR A 301 7.07 -13.23 19.88
N LEU A 302 6.82 -12.43 20.94
CA LEU A 302 7.50 -11.17 21.15
C LEU A 302 9.00 -11.39 21.41
N ILE A 303 9.35 -12.33 22.29
CA ILE A 303 10.76 -12.70 22.57
C ILE A 303 11.46 -13.16 21.30
N GLU A 304 10.84 -14.06 20.52
CA GLU A 304 11.41 -14.54 19.25
C GLU A 304 11.67 -13.38 18.28
N SER A 305 10.73 -12.44 18.21
CA SER A 305 10.82 -11.27 17.33
C SER A 305 11.89 -10.28 17.78
N ALA A 306 11.97 -10.04 19.09
CA ALA A 306 12.99 -9.18 19.69
C ALA A 306 14.39 -9.78 19.52
N ALA A 307 14.55 -11.09 19.73
CA ALA A 307 15.80 -11.80 19.50
C ALA A 307 16.25 -11.68 18.04
N TYR A 308 15.35 -11.90 17.07
CA TYR A 308 15.66 -11.72 15.65
C TYR A 308 16.19 -10.31 15.34
N ILE A 309 15.50 -9.27 15.83
CA ILE A 309 15.90 -7.89 15.58
C ILE A 309 17.22 -7.56 16.26
N ARG A 310 17.44 -8.09 17.47
CA ARG A 310 18.70 -7.93 18.19
C ARG A 310 19.86 -8.47 17.39
N GLU A 311 19.75 -9.67 16.83
CA GLU A 311 20.82 -10.23 16.00
C GLU A 311 21.05 -9.40 14.73
N VAL A 312 20.00 -8.82 14.13
CA VAL A 312 20.13 -7.91 12.97
C VAL A 312 20.93 -6.65 13.32
N TYR A 313 20.69 -6.04 14.49
CA TYR A 313 21.40 -4.83 14.91
C TYR A 313 22.81 -5.13 15.45
N ARG A 314 23.02 -6.27 16.13
CA ARG A 314 24.34 -6.71 16.59
C ARG A 314 25.31 -7.01 15.44
N ALA A 315 24.79 -7.34 14.26
CA ALA A 315 25.60 -7.54 13.06
C ALA A 315 26.12 -6.22 12.43
N LEU A 316 25.65 -5.06 12.91
CA LEU A 316 26.16 -3.75 12.47
C LEU A 316 27.51 -3.46 13.13
N SER A 317 28.39 -2.75 12.42
CA SER A 317 29.69 -2.33 12.94
C SER A 317 29.59 -1.41 14.16
N ASP A 318 28.51 -0.63 14.24
CA ASP A 318 28.21 0.27 15.35
C ASP A 318 26.72 0.10 15.74
N PRO A 319 26.40 -0.76 16.74
CA PRO A 319 25.03 -1.02 17.14
C PRO A 319 24.46 0.15 17.96
N PRO A 320 23.19 0.55 17.75
CA PRO A 320 22.59 1.64 18.51
C PRO A 320 22.51 1.36 20.02
N ASP A 321 22.66 2.39 20.86
CA ASP A 321 22.61 2.28 22.33
C ASP A 321 21.32 1.62 22.87
N TRP A 322 20.20 1.85 22.17
CA TRP A 322 18.91 1.29 22.54
C TRP A 322 18.80 -0.22 22.30
N THR A 323 19.79 -0.86 21.67
CA THR A 323 19.84 -2.32 21.48
C THR A 323 19.75 -3.07 22.82
N SER A 324 20.24 -2.46 23.91
CA SER A 324 20.07 -2.98 25.29
C SER A 324 18.61 -3.16 25.72
N MET A 325 17.67 -2.41 25.12
CA MET A 325 16.24 -2.60 25.37
C MET A 325 15.73 -3.93 24.78
N LEU A 326 16.31 -4.40 23.66
CA LEU A 326 15.98 -5.71 23.10
C LEU A 326 16.42 -6.84 24.03
N ASP A 327 17.55 -6.67 24.74
CA ASP A 327 17.99 -7.65 25.75
C ASP A 327 16.98 -7.75 26.91
N ARG A 328 16.42 -6.63 27.36
CA ARG A 328 15.33 -6.65 28.36
C ARG A 328 14.10 -7.39 27.85
N LEU A 329 13.73 -7.20 26.58
CA LEU A 329 12.59 -7.88 25.96
C LEU A 329 12.82 -9.39 25.81
N VAL A 330 14.03 -9.82 25.47
CA VAL A 330 14.38 -11.25 25.36
C VAL A 330 14.34 -11.92 26.73
N CYS A 331 14.68 -11.20 27.80
CA CYS A 331 14.68 -11.68 29.18
C CYS A 331 13.33 -11.54 29.91
N LEU A 332 12.23 -11.22 29.22
CA LEU A 332 10.90 -11.11 29.83
C LEU A 332 10.55 -12.39 30.59
N LYS A 333 10.16 -12.30 31.88
CA LYS A 333 9.71 -13.46 32.66
C LYS A 333 8.32 -13.93 32.23
N ARG A 334 7.95 -15.17 32.57
CA ARG A 334 6.59 -15.68 32.36
C ARG A 334 5.63 -14.93 33.29
N PHE A 335 4.45 -14.59 32.77
CA PHE A 335 3.37 -13.91 33.48
C PHE A 335 2.04 -14.55 33.13
#